data_AF-A0A368H6H8-F1
#
_entry.id   AF-A0A368H6H8-F1
#
_cell.length_a   1.000
_cell.length_b   1.000
_cell.length_c   1.000
_cell.angle_alpha   90.00
_cell.angle_beta   90.00
_cell.angle_gamma   90.00
#
_symmetry.space_group_name_H-M   'P 1'
#
loop_
_entity.id
_entity.type
_entity.pdbx_description
1 polymer ?
#
loop_
_entity_poly.entity_id
_entity_poly.type
_entity_poly.pdbx_seq_one_letter_code
_entity_poly.pdbx_strand_id
1 'polypeptide(L)'
;MINVFNSPIEASTIDEFAEGRSDEEPVFEKRKRRPKVEYTADGRKLIDGVLEDEQTPDTLWTTAISRGVANDWRAKAEGGPFYRAKRYVSVVSYDVKVFVQKSMRHYGTAILLLLNFCLAVTICRLFKIL
;
A
#
# COMPACT_ATOMS: atom_id res chain seq x y z
N MET A 1 13.01 -26.99 -61.59
CA MET A 1 13.74 -27.62 -60.47
C MET A 1 13.27 -26.94 -59.20
N ILE A 2 12.63 -27.68 -58.29
CA ILE A 2 12.16 -27.18 -57.00
C ILE A 2 13.19 -27.62 -55.97
N ASN A 3 13.91 -26.68 -55.36
CA ASN A 3 14.82 -26.99 -54.25
C ASN A 3 13.96 -27.30 -53.01
N VAL A 4 13.85 -28.58 -52.68
CA VAL A 4 13.20 -29.05 -51.46
C VAL A 4 14.23 -28.96 -50.33
N PHE A 5 14.15 -27.92 -49.51
CA PHE A 5 14.95 -27.79 -48.29
C PHE A 5 14.36 -28.71 -47.21
N ASN A 6 15.19 -29.64 -46.71
CA ASN A 6 14.80 -30.68 -45.76
C ASN A 6 15.28 -30.36 -44.32
N SER A 7 15.35 -29.08 -43.97
CA SER A 7 15.69 -28.59 -42.63
C SER A 7 14.44 -28.10 -41.90
N PRO A 8 14.32 -28.30 -40.58
CA PRO A 8 13.19 -27.78 -39.82
C PRO A 8 13.12 -26.26 -39.99
N ILE A 9 12.02 -25.78 -40.56
CA ILE A 9 11.81 -24.36 -40.82
C ILE A 9 11.58 -23.67 -39.47
N GLU A 10 12.49 -22.80 -39.06
CA GLU A 10 12.32 -21.96 -37.87
C GLU A 10 11.18 -20.98 -38.13
N ALA A 11 10.22 -20.87 -37.21
CA ALA A 11 9.01 -20.08 -37.38
C ALA A 11 9.27 -18.57 -37.66
N SER A 12 10.45 -18.07 -37.31
CA SER A 12 10.94 -16.73 -37.64
C SER A 12 11.20 -16.52 -39.13
N THR A 13 11.66 -17.55 -39.85
CA THR A 13 11.95 -17.46 -41.29
C THR A 13 10.69 -17.47 -42.16
N ILE A 14 9.58 -18.05 -41.70
CA ILE A 14 8.31 -18.05 -42.46
C ILE A 14 7.73 -16.64 -42.60
N ASP A 15 7.85 -15.81 -41.56
CA ASP A 15 7.39 -14.42 -41.62
C ASP A 15 8.22 -13.60 -42.63
N GLU A 16 9.52 -13.90 -42.79
CA GLU A 16 10.40 -13.24 -43.77
C GLU A 16 10.05 -13.61 -45.23
N PHE A 17 9.60 -14.85 -45.49
CA PHE A 17 9.11 -15.25 -46.82
C PHE A 17 7.72 -14.71 -47.18
N ALA A 18 6.92 -14.33 -46.17
CA ALA A 18 5.58 -13.77 -46.38
C ALA A 18 5.59 -12.27 -46.67
N GLU A 19 6.62 -11.52 -46.24
CA GLU A 19 6.74 -10.08 -46.49
C GLU A 19 7.05 -9.72 -47.95
N GLY A 20 7.43 -10.69 -48.80
CA GLY A 20 7.79 -10.45 -50.21
C GLY A 20 6.65 -10.44 -51.24
N ARG A 21 5.37 -10.58 -50.83
CA ARG A 21 4.20 -10.51 -51.73
C ARG A 21 3.26 -9.41 -51.26
N SER A 22 3.47 -8.18 -51.73
CA SER A 22 2.80 -6.97 -51.27
C SER A 22 1.42 -6.68 -51.88
N ASP A 23 0.93 -7.48 -52.82
CA ASP A 23 -0.19 -7.06 -53.68
C ASP A 23 -1.46 -7.94 -53.58
N GLU A 24 -1.53 -8.88 -52.63
CA GLU A 24 -2.76 -9.66 -52.37
C GLU A 24 -3.33 -9.33 -50.99
N GLU A 25 -4.62 -8.98 -50.94
CA GLU A 25 -5.34 -8.76 -49.68
C GLU A 25 -5.18 -10.00 -48.77
N PRO A 26 -4.77 -9.82 -47.51
CA PRO A 26 -4.51 -10.95 -46.62
C PRO A 26 -5.83 -11.69 -46.34
N VAL A 27 -5.96 -12.90 -46.89
CA VAL A 27 -7.11 -13.83 -46.70
C VAL A 27 -7.32 -14.19 -45.22
N PHE A 28 -6.28 -14.05 -44.39
CA PHE A 28 -6.35 -14.29 -42.96
C PHE A 28 -6.08 -13.01 -42.17
N GLU A 29 -7.09 -12.61 -41.40
CA GLU A 29 -6.96 -11.55 -40.41
C GLU A 29 -5.95 -12.01 -39.33
N LYS A 30 -4.71 -11.49 -39.35
CA LYS A 30 -3.71 -11.70 -38.29
C LYS A 30 -4.25 -11.10 -36.99
N ARG A 31 -5.08 -11.86 -36.26
CA ARG A 31 -5.52 -11.50 -34.91
C ARG A 31 -4.30 -11.57 -34.00
N LYS A 32 -3.70 -10.42 -33.71
CA LYS A 32 -2.67 -10.31 -32.66
C LYS A 32 -3.28 -10.83 -31.37
N ARG A 33 -2.88 -12.05 -30.96
CA ARG A 33 -3.31 -12.63 -29.69
C ARG A 33 -2.88 -11.67 -28.59
N ARG A 34 -3.83 -11.20 -27.79
CA ARG A 34 -3.50 -10.40 -26.61
C ARG A 34 -2.80 -11.32 -25.61
N PRO A 35 -1.58 -10.98 -25.15
CA PRO A 35 -0.90 -11.77 -24.15
C PRO A 35 -1.77 -11.86 -22.89
N LYS A 36 -1.94 -13.06 -22.35
CA LYS A 36 -2.68 -13.25 -21.10
C LYS A 36 -1.76 -12.83 -19.94
N VAL A 37 -2.09 -11.72 -19.30
CA VAL A 37 -1.36 -11.23 -18.13
C VAL A 37 -2.03 -11.77 -16.87
N GLU A 38 -1.28 -12.56 -16.11
CA GLU A 38 -1.69 -13.09 -14.81
C GLU A 38 -0.73 -12.60 -13.73
N TYR A 39 -1.23 -12.43 -12.51
CA TYR A 39 -0.42 -12.03 -11.36
C TYR A 39 -0.44 -13.15 -10.32
N THR A 40 0.74 -13.54 -9.84
CA THR A 40 0.86 -14.50 -8.72
C THR A 40 0.48 -13.84 -7.39
N ALA A 41 0.26 -14.64 -6.35
CA ALA A 41 0.02 -14.15 -4.99
C ALA A 41 1.17 -13.25 -4.47
N ASP A 42 2.40 -13.53 -4.90
CA ASP A 42 3.59 -12.71 -4.61
C ASP A 42 3.66 -11.44 -5.48
N GLY A 43 2.73 -11.33 -6.44
CA GLY A 43 2.58 -10.24 -7.39
C GLY A 43 3.63 -10.21 -8.49
N ARG A 44 4.18 -11.37 -8.87
CA ARG A 44 4.99 -11.51 -10.10
C ARG A 44 4.05 -11.54 -11.30
N LYS A 45 4.47 -10.91 -12.40
CA LYS A 45 3.73 -10.85 -13.65
C LYS A 45 4.06 -12.09 -14.48
N LEU A 46 3.05 -12.87 -14.82
CA LEU A 46 3.12 -13.95 -15.79
C LEU A 46 2.52 -13.47 -17.09
N ILE A 47 3.22 -13.69 -18.18
CA ILE A 47 2.73 -13.43 -19.54
C ILE A 47 2.65 -14.76 -20.25
N ASP A 48 1.43 -15.16 -20.63
CA ASP A 48 1.15 -16.44 -21.30
C ASP A 48 1.79 -17.66 -20.58
N GLY A 49 1.82 -17.61 -19.25
CA GLY A 49 2.36 -18.68 -18.39
C GLY A 49 3.88 -18.66 -18.21
N VAL A 50 4.59 -17.71 -18.83
CA VAL A 50 6.04 -17.52 -18.68
C VAL A 50 6.33 -16.35 -17.76
N LEU A 51 7.25 -16.55 -16.82
CA LEU A 51 7.76 -15.49 -15.95
C LEU A 51 8.82 -14.71 -16.74
N GLU A 52 8.58 -13.42 -17.00
CA GLU A 52 9.36 -12.65 -17.98
C GLU A 52 10.78 -12.29 -17.50
N ASP A 53 11.04 -12.25 -16.18
CA ASP A 53 12.32 -11.79 -15.63
C ASP A 53 12.89 -12.70 -14.53
N GLU A 54 14.21 -12.92 -14.63
CA GLU A 54 15.05 -13.48 -13.56
C GLU A 54 15.17 -12.42 -12.45
N GLN A 55 14.19 -12.40 -11.55
CA GLN A 55 14.09 -11.35 -10.53
C GLN A 55 15.22 -11.51 -9.50
N THR A 56 16.21 -10.62 -9.60
CA THR A 56 17.26 -10.49 -8.58
C THR A 56 16.61 -10.08 -7.24
N PRO A 57 17.13 -10.54 -6.09
CA PRO A 57 16.55 -10.24 -4.77
C PRO A 57 16.29 -8.75 -4.51
N ASP A 58 17.10 -7.89 -5.12
CA ASP A 58 16.99 -6.43 -5.01
C ASP A 58 15.73 -5.86 -5.72
N THR A 59 15.34 -6.44 -6.86
CA THR A 59 14.09 -6.09 -7.56
C THR A 59 12.85 -6.47 -6.78
N LEU A 60 12.90 -7.60 -6.05
CA LEU A 60 11.82 -8.03 -5.16
C LEU A 60 11.67 -7.07 -3.98
N TRP A 61 12.79 -6.68 -3.36
CA TRP A 61 12.79 -5.78 -2.22
C TRP A 61 12.27 -4.38 -2.57
N THR A 62 12.76 -3.81 -3.67
CA THR A 62 12.31 -2.51 -4.18
C THR A 62 10.83 -2.51 -4.58
N THR A 63 10.34 -3.62 -5.16
CA THR A 63 8.92 -3.78 -5.47
C THR A 63 8.06 -3.90 -4.21
N ALA A 64 8.52 -4.64 -3.21
CA ALA A 64 7.84 -4.76 -1.92
C ALA A 64 7.76 -3.40 -1.19
N ILE A 65 8.86 -2.64 -1.17
CA ILE A 65 8.90 -1.30 -0.58
C ILE A 65 7.96 -0.36 -1.33
N SER A 66 8.05 -0.29 -2.66
CA SER A 66 7.21 0.62 -3.46
C SER A 66 5.72 0.32 -3.28
N ARG A 67 5.33 -0.96 -3.20
CA ARG A 67 3.96 -1.38 -2.87
C ARG A 67 3.57 -1.01 -1.44
N GLY A 68 4.46 -1.19 -0.47
CA GLY A 68 4.23 -0.80 0.92
C GLY A 68 3.97 0.71 1.05
N VAL A 69 4.78 1.52 0.37
CA VAL A 69 4.61 2.98 0.29
C VAL A 69 3.32 3.32 -0.43
N ALA A 70 3.05 2.75 -1.62
CA ALA A 70 1.81 3.01 -2.34
C ALA A 70 0.57 2.65 -1.51
N ASN A 71 0.62 1.56 -0.74
CA ASN A 71 -0.46 1.15 0.14
C ASN A 71 -0.61 2.08 1.35
N ASP A 72 0.48 2.59 1.94
CA ASP A 72 0.40 3.60 3.00
C ASP A 72 -0.17 4.92 2.49
N TRP A 73 0.18 5.33 1.27
CA TRP A 73 -0.39 6.52 0.62
C TRP A 73 -1.88 6.33 0.31
N ARG A 74 -2.26 5.14 -0.16
CA ARG A 74 -3.66 4.78 -0.34
C ARG A 74 -4.42 4.80 0.99
N ALA A 75 -3.86 4.22 2.05
CA ALA A 75 -4.47 4.23 3.39
C ALA A 75 -4.60 5.66 3.96
N LYS A 76 -3.65 6.55 3.65
CA LYS A 76 -3.75 7.99 3.97
C LYS A 76 -4.88 8.67 3.18
N ALA A 77 -4.99 8.40 1.89
CA ALA A 77 -5.99 9.03 1.00
C ALA A 77 -7.42 8.52 1.25
N GLU A 78 -7.60 7.22 1.44
CA GLU A 78 -8.89 6.59 1.75
C GLU A 78 -9.31 6.80 3.22
N GLY A 79 -8.38 7.28 4.06
CA GLY A 79 -8.62 7.53 5.47
C GLY A 79 -8.93 6.23 6.20
N GLY A 80 -8.00 5.28 6.16
CA GLY A 80 -8.13 3.98 6.83
C GLY A 80 -8.40 4.09 8.34
N PRO A 81 -8.84 3.00 8.99
CA PRO A 81 -9.27 3.01 10.40
C PRO A 81 -8.20 3.57 11.35
N PHE A 82 -6.92 3.28 11.10
CA PHE A 82 -5.80 3.81 11.88
C PHE A 82 -5.64 5.33 11.73
N TYR A 83 -5.75 5.87 10.51
CA TYR A 83 -5.66 7.31 10.26
C TYR A 83 -6.86 8.07 10.85
N ARG A 84 -8.05 7.49 10.81
CA ARG A 84 -9.23 8.03 11.51
C ARG A 84 -9.00 8.05 13.01
N ALA A 85 -8.55 6.94 13.62
CA ALA A 85 -8.26 6.88 15.05
C ALA A 85 -7.20 7.92 15.47
N LYS A 86 -6.11 8.04 14.71
CA LYS A 86 -5.07 9.06 14.96
C LYS A 86 -5.65 10.48 14.90
N ARG A 87 -6.51 10.76 13.93
CA ARG A 87 -7.21 12.06 13.83
C ARG A 87 -8.11 12.30 15.03
N TYR A 88 -8.92 11.32 15.44
CA TYR A 88 -9.75 11.42 16.64
C TYR A 88 -8.91 11.71 17.89
N VAL A 89 -7.82 10.98 18.11
CA VAL A 89 -6.92 11.20 19.25
C VAL A 89 -6.34 12.61 19.22
N SER A 90 -5.94 13.10 18.04
CA SER A 90 -5.42 14.47 17.91
C SER A 90 -6.45 15.54 18.26
N VAL A 91 -7.72 15.35 17.87
CA VAL A 91 -8.82 16.27 18.19
C VAL A 91 -9.14 16.21 19.69
N VAL A 92 -9.32 15.00 20.23
CA VAL A 92 -9.65 14.80 21.66
C VAL A 92 -8.54 15.38 22.56
N SER A 93 -7.27 15.14 22.23
CA SER A 93 -6.16 15.69 23.00
C SER A 93 -6.10 17.23 22.95
N TYR A 94 -6.47 17.85 21.83
CA TYR A 94 -6.60 19.29 21.73
C TYR A 94 -7.74 19.82 22.60
N ASP A 95 -8.91 19.21 22.52
CA ASP A 95 -10.09 19.63 23.29
C ASP A 95 -9.86 19.46 24.80
N VAL A 96 -9.23 18.36 25.22
CA VAL A 96 -8.82 18.14 26.61
C VAL A 96 -7.82 19.21 27.05
N LYS A 97 -6.84 19.55 26.22
CA LYS A 97 -5.85 20.59 26.55
C LYS A 97 -6.51 21.95 26.73
N VAL A 98 -7.42 22.32 25.84
CA VAL A 98 -8.18 23.58 25.93
C VAL A 98 -9.09 23.59 27.16
N PHE A 99 -9.77 22.47 27.44
CA PHE A 99 -10.61 22.32 28.62
C PHE A 99 -9.80 22.46 29.92
N VAL A 100 -8.67 21.76 30.04
CA VAL A 100 -7.77 21.83 31.20
C VAL A 100 -7.26 23.26 31.38
N GLN A 101 -6.81 23.91 30.31
CA GLN A 101 -6.31 25.28 30.37
C GLN A 101 -7.40 26.28 30.82
N LYS A 102 -8.63 26.12 30.31
CA LYS A 102 -9.77 26.98 30.68
C LYS A 102 -10.25 26.69 32.10
N SER A 103 -10.29 25.43 32.50
CA SER A 103 -10.68 24.98 33.84
C SER A 103 -9.67 25.41 34.89
N MET A 104 -8.36 25.25 34.65
CA MET A 104 -7.31 25.73 35.57
C MET A 104 -7.37 27.24 35.80
N ARG A 105 -7.78 28.02 34.80
CA ARG A 105 -7.89 29.48 34.93
C ARG A 105 -9.04 29.94 35.83
N HIS A 106 -10.12 29.16 35.96
CA HIS A 106 -11.29 29.53 36.77
C HIS A 106 -11.43 28.74 38.06
N TYR A 107 -11.06 27.46 38.04
CA TYR A 107 -11.23 26.54 39.15
C TYR A 107 -9.89 26.08 39.76
N GLY A 108 -8.75 26.54 39.25
CA GLY A 108 -7.44 26.09 39.72
C GLY A 108 -7.24 26.26 41.22
N THR A 109 -7.63 27.40 41.78
CA THR A 109 -7.55 27.66 43.24
C THR A 109 -8.49 26.76 44.04
N ALA A 110 -9.74 26.60 43.60
CA ALA A 110 -10.72 25.74 44.26
C ALA A 110 -10.31 24.25 44.24
N ILE A 111 -9.78 23.77 43.10
CA ILE A 111 -9.26 22.42 42.94
C ILE A 111 -8.04 22.19 43.85
N LEU A 112 -7.11 23.15 43.91
CA LEU A 112 -5.95 23.06 44.80
C LEU A 112 -6.33 23.04 46.27
N LEU A 113 -7.31 23.86 46.69
CA LEU A 113 -7.81 23.84 48.07
C LEU A 113 -8.49 22.52 48.41
N LEU A 114 -9.31 21.99 47.50
CA LEU A 114 -9.99 20.70 47.70
C LEU A 114 -9.00 19.54 47.73
N LEU A 115 -8.00 19.55 46.85
CA LEU A 115 -6.92 18.55 46.84
C LEU A 115 -6.09 18.60 48.13
N ASN A 116 -5.71 19.81 48.58
CA ASN A 116 -4.99 19.99 49.85
C ASN A 116 -5.83 19.56 51.04
N PHE A 117 -7.14 19.83 51.03
CA PHE A 117 -8.05 19.36 52.09
C PHE A 117 -8.15 17.84 52.10
N CYS A 118 -8.33 17.21 50.94
CA CYS A 118 -8.30 15.75 50.82
C CYS A 118 -6.98 15.16 51.32
N LEU A 119 -5.83 15.74 50.94
CA LEU A 119 -4.52 15.33 51.41
C LEU A 119 -4.42 15.44 52.93
N ALA A 120 -4.83 16.56 53.52
CA ALA A 120 -4.86 16.73 54.97
C ALA A 120 -5.73 15.66 55.66
N VAL A 121 -6.93 15.38 55.14
CA VAL A 121 -7.81 14.32 55.67
C VAL A 121 -7.16 12.94 55.56
N THR A 122 -6.51 12.63 54.43
CA THR A 122 -5.81 11.34 54.27
C THR A 122 -4.64 11.22 55.24
N ILE A 123 -3.88 12.29 55.46
CA ILE A 123 -2.77 12.33 56.42
C ILE A 123 -3.32 12.17 57.84
N CYS A 124 -4.36 12.89 58.23
CA CYS A 124 -4.99 12.76 59.54
C CYS A 124 -5.49 11.33 59.81
N ARG A 125 -6.09 10.67 58.81
CA ARG A 125 -6.48 9.25 58.90
C ARG A 125 -5.28 8.31 59.01
N LEU A 126 -4.21 8.57 58.25
CA LEU A 126 -3.03 7.72 58.22
C LEU A 126 -2.25 7.79 59.54
N PHE A 127 -2.21 8.96 60.17
CA PHE A 127 -1.58 9.17 61.48
C PHE A 127 -2.52 8.89 62.67
N LYS A 128 -3.77 8.45 62.45
CA LYS A 128 -4.78 8.18 63.50
C LYS A 128 -4.93 9.33 64.51
N ILE A 129 -4.79 10.57 64.03
CA ILE A 129 -5.01 11.78 64.85
C ILE A 129 -6.53 12.08 64.93
N LEU A 130 -7.33 11.44 64.07
CA LEU A 130 -8.79 11.39 64.09
C LEU A 130 -9.28 9.94 64.12
#